data_AF-A0A533VDK9-F1
#
_entry.id   AF-A0A533VDK9-F1
#
_cell.length_a   1.000
_cell.length_b   1.000
_cell.length_c   1.000
_cell.angle_alpha   90.00
_cell.angle_beta   90.00
_cell.angle_gamma   90.00
#
_symmetry.space_group_name_H-M   'P 1'
#
loop_
_entity.id
_entity.type
_entity.pdbx_description
1 polymer ?
#
loop_
_entity_poly.entity_id
_entity_poly.type
_entity_poly.pdbx_seq_one_letter_code
_entity_poly.pdbx_strand_id
1 'polypeptide(L)' 'MGRTVPSYRIAVEMERSKWKPFRQALDKKDRKRFDEMFSYSRLYNSAGSSACRPVLTHPILMSILFEHYKQLKKIVK' A
#
# COMPACT_ATOMS: atom_id res chain seq x y z
N MET A 1 21.78 -5.31 -17.71
CA MET A 1 21.31 -3.93 -17.93
C MET A 1 20.23 -3.61 -16.91
N GLY A 2 20.51 -2.69 -15.99
CA GLY A 2 19.58 -2.31 -14.93
C GLY A 2 18.34 -1.67 -15.53
N ARG A 3 17.15 -2.06 -15.06
CA ARG A 3 15.90 -1.43 -15.49
C ARG A 3 15.94 0.03 -15.06
N THR A 4 15.88 0.96 -16.01
CA THR A 4 15.72 2.41 -15.76
C THR A 4 14.38 2.72 -15.09
N VAL A 5 13.39 1.83 -15.21
CA VAL A 5 12.10 1.92 -14.55
C VAL A 5 11.96 0.77 -13.54
N PRO A 6 11.79 1.06 -12.23
CA PRO A 6 11.56 0.01 -11.24
C PRO A 6 10.25 -0.72 -11.53
N SER A 7 10.19 -2.02 -11.22
CA SER A 7 8.92 -2.74 -11.29
C SER A 7 7.93 -2.15 -10.30
N TYR A 8 6.63 -2.25 -10.57
CA TYR A 8 5.59 -1.74 -9.68
C TYR A 8 5.80 -2.19 -8.22
N ARG A 9 6.20 -3.45 -8.01
CA ARG A 9 6.53 -4.00 -6.69
C ARG A 9 7.66 -3.23 -5.99
N ILE A 10 8.76 -2.94 -6.70
CA ILE A 10 9.88 -2.17 -6.16
C ILE A 10 9.44 -0.74 -5.88
N ALA A 11 8.67 -0.15 -6.79
CA ALA A 11 8.18 1.21 -6.68
C ALA A 11 7.24 1.38 -5.47
N VAL A 12 6.41 0.38 -5.17
CA VAL A 12 5.56 0.34 -3.95
C VAL A 12 6.41 0.28 -2.68
N GLU A 13 7.47 -0.52 -2.63
CA GLU A 13 8.34 -0.58 -1.45
C GLU A 13 9.17 0.71 -1.26
N MET A 14 9.59 1.34 -2.36
CA MET A 14 10.20 2.68 -2.31
C MET A 14 9.22 3.71 -1.76
N GLU A 15 7.97 3.68 -2.21
CA GLU A 15 6.93 4.57 -1.70
C GLU A 15 6.66 4.30 -0.22
N ARG A 16 6.51 3.04 0.19
CA ARG A 16 6.36 2.63 1.60
C ARG A 16 7.50 3.16 2.48
N SER A 17 8.72 3.21 1.97
CA SER A 17 9.87 3.73 2.71
C SER A 17 9.75 5.24 3.00
N LYS A 18 9.07 6.02 2.15
CA LYS A 18 8.79 7.44 2.40
C LYS A 18 7.83 7.65 3.57
N TRP A 19 7.00 6.65 3.90
CA TRP A 19 6.08 6.68 5.05
C TRP A 19 6.75 6.29 6.38
N LYS A 20 8.06 6.02 6.38
CA LYS A 20 8.80 5.68 7.60
C LYS A 20 8.72 6.76 8.70
N PRO A 21 8.80 8.07 8.42
CA PRO A 21 8.64 9.11 9.45
C PRO A 21 7.24 9.08 10.07
N PHE A 22 6.20 8.92 9.25
CA PHE A 22 4.82 8.79 9.72
C PHE A 22 4.68 7.57 10.64
N ARG A 23 5.19 6.41 10.21
CA ARG A 23 5.22 5.19 11.02
C ARG A 23 5.97 5.41 12.34
N GLN A 24 7.07 6.14 12.34
CA GLN A 24 7.85 6.41 13.55
C GLN A 24 7.13 7.35 14.53
N ALA A 25 6.27 8.24 14.05
CA ALA A 25 5.44 9.09 14.90
C ALA A 25 4.31 8.33 15.62
N LEU A 26 3.94 7.14 15.14
CA LEU A 26 2.93 6.28 15.77
C LEU A 26 3.46 5.53 16.99
N ASP A 27 2.55 5.20 17.91
CA ASP A 27 2.80 4.31 19.04
C ASP A 27 3.17 2.90 18.60
N LYS A 28 3.84 2.13 19.48
CA LYS A 28 4.29 0.76 19.18
C LYS A 28 3.15 -0.17 18.75
N LYS A 29 1.94 0.02 19.29
CA LYS A 29 0.74 -0.73 18.91
C LYS A 29 0.27 -0.35 17.51
N ASP A 30 0.20 0.94 17.22
CA ASP A 30 -0.30 1.44 15.93
C ASP A 30 0.71 1.26 14.80
N ARG A 31 2.01 1.19 15.08
CA ARG A 31 3.03 0.78 14.09
C ARG A 31 2.74 -0.58 13.48
N LYS A 32 2.34 -1.57 14.31
CA LYS A 32 2.00 -2.91 13.82
C LYS A 32 0.76 -2.88 12.94
N ARG A 33 -0.29 -2.16 13.38
CA ARG A 33 -1.53 -1.98 12.60
C ARG A 33 -1.27 -1.27 11.27
N PHE A 34 -0.41 -0.26 11.28
CA PHE A 34 0.00 0.47 10.08
C PHE A 34 0.75 -0.43 9.09
N ASP A 35 1.67 -1.27 9.58
CA ASP A 35 2.39 -2.23 8.73
C ASP A 35 1.46 -3.27 8.13
N GLU A 36 0.50 -3.77 8.90
CA GLU A 36 -0.54 -4.70 8.45
C GLU A 36 -1.43 -4.04 7.40
N MET A 37 -1.92 -2.82 7.65
CA MET A 37 -2.70 -2.03 6.70
C MET A 37 -1.97 -1.86 5.36
N PHE A 38 -0.68 -1.49 5.41
CA PHE A 38 0.13 -1.33 4.19
C PHE A 38 0.36 -2.65 3.44
N SER A 39 0.32 -3.80 4.12
CA SER A 39 0.48 -5.10 3.48
C SER A 39 -0.61 -5.40 2.45
N TYR A 40 -1.82 -4.83 2.61
CA TYR A 40 -2.92 -5.00 1.66
C TYR A 40 -2.61 -4.44 0.28
N SER A 41 -1.74 -3.43 0.17
CA SER A 41 -1.30 -2.91 -1.13
C SER A 41 -0.67 -4.01 -2.00
N ARG A 42 -0.03 -5.02 -1.40
CA ARG A 42 0.60 -6.12 -2.13
C ARG A 42 -0.40 -7.08 -2.77
N LEU A 43 -1.60 -7.22 -2.20
CA LEU A 43 -2.66 -8.07 -2.73
C LEU A 43 -3.13 -7.58 -4.11
N TYR A 44 -3.06 -6.27 -4.33
CA TYR A 44 -3.54 -5.61 -5.53
C TYR A 44 -2.41 -5.11 -6.43
N ASN A 45 -1.19 -5.67 -6.30
CA ASN A 45 -0.05 -5.30 -7.13
C ASN A 45 -0.33 -5.37 -8.63
N SER A 46 -1.09 -6.37 -9.08
CA SER A 46 -1.47 -6.50 -10.50
C SER A 46 -2.39 -5.36 -10.94
N ALA A 47 -3.46 -5.11 -10.16
CA ALA A 47 -4.42 -4.04 -10.44
C ALA A 47 -3.76 -2.65 -10.39
N GLY A 48 -2.87 -2.43 -9.42
CA GLY A 48 -2.11 -1.19 -9.29
C GLY A 48 -1.14 -0.96 -10.43
N SER A 49 -0.47 -2.01 -10.91
CA SER A 49 0.39 -1.94 -12.09
C SER A 49 -0.39 -1.60 -13.36
N SER A 50 -1.60 -2.16 -13.51
CA SER A 50 -2.48 -1.90 -14.67
C SER A 50 -3.15 -0.53 -14.64
N ALA A 51 -3.24 0.11 -13.47
CA ALA A 51 -3.87 1.42 -13.33
C ALA A 51 -3.07 2.57 -13.99
N CYS A 52 -1.80 2.33 -14.38
CA CYS A 52 -0.93 3.28 -15.09
C CYS A 52 -0.96 4.71 -14.51
N ARG A 53 -1.08 4.84 -13.18
CA ARG A 53 -1.12 6.14 -12.51
C ARG A 53 0.31 6.66 -12.31
N PRO A 54 0.58 7.94 -12.61
CA PRO A 54 1.90 8.53 -12.42
C PRO A 54 2.27 8.65 -10.93
N VAL A 55 1.27 8.82 -10.07
CA VAL A 55 1.44 8.91 -8.62
C VAL A 55 1.15 7.54 -8.00
N LEU A 56 2.20 6.86 -7.51
CA LEU A 56 2.12 5.51 -6.93
C LEU A 56 1.31 5.43 -5.64
N THR A 57 1.19 6.52 -4.89
CA THR A 57 0.37 6.54 -3.68
C THR A 57 -1.11 6.30 -3.99
N HIS A 58 -1.61 6.74 -5.14
CA HIS A 58 -3.02 6.54 -5.51
C HIS A 58 -3.43 5.06 -5.58
N PRO A 59 -2.78 4.19 -6.39
CA PRO A 59 -3.15 2.78 -6.43
C PRO A 59 -2.84 2.06 -5.12
N ILE A 60 -1.81 2.45 -4.37
CA ILE A 60 -1.54 1.90 -3.03
C ILE A 60 -2.70 2.18 -2.08
N LEU A 61 -3.12 3.45 -1.96
CA LEU A 61 -4.23 3.84 -1.10
C LEU A 61 -5.55 3.22 -1.55
N MET A 62 -5.80 3.15 -2.86
CA MET A 62 -7.00 2.51 -3.40
C MET A 62 -7.07 1.01 -3.03
N SER A 63 -5.93 0.32 -3.08
CA SER A 63 -5.80 -1.08 -2.69
C SER A 63 -6.15 -1.30 -1.20
N ILE A 64 -5.62 -0.42 -0.36
CA ILE A 64 -5.88 -0.43 1.09
C ILE A 64 -7.37 -0.17 1.34
N LEU A 65 -7.93 0.90 0.78
CA LEU A 65 -9.34 1.27 0.94
C LEU A 65 -10.29 0.16 0.50
N PHE A 66 -10.00 -0.48 -0.64
CA PHE A 66 -10.83 -1.55 -1.17
C PHE A 66 -10.83 -2.78 -0.27
N GLU A 67 -9.69 -3.15 0.32
CA GLU A 67 -9.63 -4.27 1.26
C GLU A 67 -10.39 -3.95 2.57
N HIS A 68 -10.25 -2.73 3.10
CA HIS A 68 -11.03 -2.30 4.27
C HIS A 68 -12.53 -2.29 3.98
N TYR A 69 -12.95 -1.83 2.80
CA TYR A 69 -14.35 -1.87 2.40
C TYR A 69 -14.90 -3.31 2.38
N LYS A 70 -14.12 -4.27 1.86
CA LYS A 70 -14.49 -5.69 1.90
C LYS A 70 -14.59 -6.24 3.32
N GLN A 71 -13.69 -5.84 4.22
CA GLN A 71 -13.73 -6.24 5.63
C GLN A 71 -14.94 -5.65 6.35
N LEU A 72 -15.21 -4.36 6.17
CA LEU A 72 -16.39 -3.69 6.72
C LEU A 72 -17.68 -4.38 6.26
N LYS A 73 -17.79 -4.71 4.96
CA LYS A 73 -18.95 -5.41 4.42
C LYS A 73 -19.15 -6.81 5.01
N LYS A 74 -18.09 -7.46 5.51
CA LYS A 74 -18.19 -8.75 6.23
C LYS A 74 -18.69 -8.59 7.66
N ILE A 75 -18.40 -7.47 8.31
CA ILE A 75 -18.80 -7.18 9.70
C ILE A 75 -20.24 -6.69 9.77
N VAL A 76 -20.69 -5.93 8.78
CA VAL A 76 -22.06 -5.38 8.71
C VAL A 76 -23.09 -6.44 8.23
N LYS A 77 -22.62 -7.63 7.85
CA LYS A 77 -23.46 -8.76 7.43
C LYS A 77 -23.92 -9.56 8.63
#